data_AF-A0A8H3C0U4-F1
#
_entry.id   AF-A0A8H3C0U4-F1
#
_cell.length_a   1.000
_cell.length_b   1.000
_cell.length_c   1.000
_cell.angle_alpha   90.00
_cell.angle_beta   90.00
_cell.angle_gamma   90.00
#
_symmetry.space_group_name_H-M   'P 1'
#
loop_
_entity.id
_entity.type
_entity.pdbx_description
1 polymer ?
#
loop_
_entity_poly.entity_id
_entity_poly.type
_entity_poly.pdbx_seq_one_letter_code
_entity_poly.pdbx_strand_id
1 'polypeptide(L)'
;MFKMPKPEGDGAEEGSSPEHPIIINGVSASDFTALLTVLYAGQFSSNQPTLNAPLIIPAFRLANMFNFSELRAYLLPLAEENLDDVDKIVFAREFDIKEWLAPAHIHLCQRDDHLSAEEARKLEVDSVLMISRMRERHRTRSSAAIANNVYCHKCCGWQYYGHSGYTCQHCNTNPVGHYLRYSGPGTMEVKTTTNDSALEIEVRNMAKKKLAALTSRGGSMMYTGKMPENKPDDNPAETSVTEALETVVRHPEFCFDNTLVAIQIENTLFNVHKYQLTKSEVFSDMFKMPKPKGDEPEEGSSLEHPIVIEGIVASDFAALLKVLYASLFSSNQPTPEAPLIIPAFRLANLFNFSELRAYLLPLAEKSLGDVDKIVFAREFGN
;
A
#
# COMPACT_ATOMS: atom_id res chain seq x y z
N MET A 1 -1.50 -10.25 22.86
CA MET A 1 -2.78 -9.79 22.31
C MET A 1 -3.83 -10.91 22.28
N PHE A 2 -3.47 -12.19 22.15
CA PHE A 2 -4.42 -13.33 22.28
C PHE A 2 -4.18 -14.17 23.55
N LYS A 3 -4.43 -13.59 24.72
CA LYS A 3 -4.77 -14.35 25.93
C LYS A 3 -6.06 -13.74 26.45
N MET A 4 -7.17 -14.07 25.82
CA MET A 4 -8.47 -13.79 26.40
C MET A 4 -8.76 -14.84 27.47
N PRO A 5 -9.44 -14.48 28.58
CA PRO A 5 -9.86 -15.47 29.57
C PRO A 5 -10.73 -16.50 28.87
N LYS A 6 -10.49 -17.79 29.14
CA LYS A 6 -11.44 -18.83 28.71
C LYS A 6 -12.81 -18.47 29.27
N PRO A 7 -13.89 -18.51 28.48
CA PRO A 7 -15.22 -18.33 29.03
C PRO A 7 -15.43 -19.38 30.13
N GLU A 8 -15.89 -18.93 31.30
CA GLU A 8 -16.37 -19.84 32.34
C GLU A 8 -17.70 -20.45 31.84
N GLY A 9 -17.63 -21.44 30.95
CA GLY A 9 -18.78 -22.13 30.37
C GLY A 9 -18.42 -23.03 29.18
N ASP A 10 -19.25 -24.05 28.95
CA ASP A 10 -19.13 -25.13 27.93
C ASP A 10 -19.28 -24.65 26.47
N GLY A 11 -19.01 -23.37 26.19
CA GLY A 11 -19.08 -22.78 24.85
C GLY A 11 -17.78 -22.95 24.08
N ALA A 12 -17.87 -23.17 22.77
CA ALA A 12 -16.70 -23.21 21.89
C ALA A 12 -15.88 -21.91 22.03
N GLU A 13 -14.55 -22.06 22.11
CA GLU A 13 -13.63 -20.93 22.26
C GLU A 13 -13.71 -20.01 21.03
N GLU A 14 -13.71 -18.70 21.24
CA GLU A 14 -13.71 -17.72 20.16
C GLU A 14 -12.48 -17.91 19.24
N GLY A 15 -12.71 -17.94 17.93
CA GLY A 15 -11.70 -18.22 16.92
C GLY A 15 -11.41 -19.70 16.68
N SER A 16 -12.13 -20.62 17.33
CA SER A 16 -11.89 -22.06 17.19
C SER A 16 -12.38 -22.66 15.87
N SER A 17 -13.40 -22.05 15.24
CA SER A 17 -13.97 -22.52 13.97
C SER A 17 -14.57 -21.37 13.16
N PRO A 18 -14.90 -21.59 11.87
CA PRO A 18 -15.64 -20.62 11.06
C PRO A 18 -17.02 -20.23 11.63
N GLU A 19 -17.65 -21.12 12.40
CA GLU A 19 -18.93 -20.90 13.09
C GLU A 19 -18.75 -20.11 14.40
N HIS A 20 -17.54 -20.05 14.93
CA HIS A 20 -17.15 -19.29 16.11
C HIS A 20 -15.96 -18.36 15.82
N PRO A 21 -16.10 -17.36 14.92
CA PRO A 21 -14.99 -16.51 14.50
C PRO A 21 -14.61 -15.48 15.57
N ILE A 22 -13.41 -14.91 15.46
CA ILE A 22 -13.03 -13.70 16.22
C ILE A 22 -13.63 -12.48 15.52
N ILE A 23 -14.41 -11.68 16.24
CA ILE A 23 -15.04 -10.48 15.68
C ILE A 23 -14.18 -9.24 15.98
N ILE A 24 -13.57 -8.66 14.94
CA ILE A 24 -12.73 -7.47 15.04
C ILE A 24 -13.56 -6.22 14.68
N ASN A 25 -13.98 -5.48 15.70
CA ASN A 25 -14.71 -4.23 15.51
C ASN A 25 -13.80 -3.07 15.09
N GLY A 26 -14.32 -2.16 14.27
CA GLY A 26 -13.61 -0.93 13.86
C GLY A 26 -12.59 -1.13 12.72
N VAL A 27 -12.53 -2.31 12.13
CA VAL A 27 -11.70 -2.62 10.96
C VAL A 27 -12.59 -2.93 9.77
N SER A 28 -12.36 -2.27 8.64
CA SER A 28 -13.06 -2.62 7.41
C SER A 28 -12.47 -3.89 6.79
N ALA A 29 -13.30 -4.69 6.11
CA ALA A 29 -12.83 -5.88 5.41
C ALA A 29 -11.76 -5.53 4.37
N SER A 30 -11.90 -4.41 3.66
CA SER A 30 -10.90 -3.93 2.69
C SER A 30 -9.56 -3.60 3.33
N ASP A 31 -9.54 -2.98 4.52
CA ASP A 31 -8.28 -2.67 5.20
C ASP A 31 -7.59 -3.97 5.67
N PHE A 32 -8.37 -4.92 6.17
CA PHE A 32 -7.85 -6.22 6.58
C PHE A 32 -7.32 -7.02 5.37
N THR A 33 -8.03 -6.99 4.24
CA THR A 33 -7.56 -7.56 2.97
C THR A 33 -6.22 -6.94 2.58
N ALA A 34 -6.06 -5.62 2.67
CA ALA A 34 -4.77 -4.97 2.38
C ALA A 34 -3.64 -5.45 3.29
N LEU A 35 -3.90 -5.62 4.60
CA LEU A 35 -2.93 -6.23 5.52
C LEU A 35 -2.57 -7.66 5.10
N LEU A 36 -3.57 -8.50 4.82
CA LEU A 36 -3.34 -9.89 4.41
C LEU A 36 -2.59 -9.98 3.08
N THR A 37 -2.89 -9.12 2.12
CA THR A 37 -2.14 -9.04 0.85
C THR A 37 -0.65 -8.82 1.09
N VAL A 38 -0.27 -7.95 2.03
CA VAL A 38 1.16 -7.75 2.36
C VAL A 38 1.72 -8.94 3.16
N LEU A 39 0.95 -9.50 4.10
CA LEU A 39 1.41 -10.62 4.94
C LEU A 39 1.65 -11.91 4.14
N TYR A 40 0.77 -12.19 3.17
CA TYR A 40 0.83 -13.39 2.34
C TYR A 40 1.67 -13.23 1.07
N ALA A 41 2.14 -12.02 0.78
CA ALA A 41 3.08 -11.80 -0.29
C ALA A 41 4.40 -12.52 0.04
N GLY A 42 4.67 -13.60 -0.70
CA GLY A 42 5.84 -14.47 -0.50
C GLY A 42 7.04 -13.97 -1.29
N GLN A 43 8.25 -14.19 -0.76
CA GLN A 43 9.49 -13.67 -1.36
C GLN A 43 9.73 -14.09 -2.82
N PHE A 44 9.27 -15.28 -3.20
CA PHE A 44 9.48 -15.88 -4.51
C PHE A 44 8.28 -15.73 -5.46
N SER A 45 7.18 -15.09 -5.02
CA SER A 45 5.99 -14.99 -5.88
C SER A 45 6.24 -14.03 -7.04
N SER A 46 5.85 -14.45 -8.24
CA SER A 46 5.98 -13.63 -9.46
C SER A 46 5.02 -12.43 -9.47
N ASN A 47 3.89 -12.54 -8.77
CA ASN A 47 2.84 -11.53 -8.70
C ASN A 47 2.91 -10.73 -7.40
N GLN A 48 4.03 -10.01 -7.22
CA GLN A 48 4.17 -9.12 -6.07
C GLN A 48 3.10 -8.01 -6.11
N PRO A 49 2.42 -7.73 -4.98
CA PRO A 49 1.44 -6.66 -4.96
C PRO A 49 2.15 -5.33 -5.21
N THR A 50 1.54 -4.47 -6.02
CA THR A 50 2.05 -3.10 -6.20
C THR A 50 1.79 -2.33 -4.90
N LEU A 51 2.85 -1.97 -4.21
CA LEU A 51 2.80 -1.27 -2.92
C LEU A 51 2.54 0.22 -3.17
N ASN A 52 1.26 0.59 -3.25
CA ASN A 52 0.78 1.95 -3.42
C ASN A 52 -0.05 2.42 -2.21
N ALA A 53 -0.52 3.67 -2.21
CA ALA A 53 -1.26 4.24 -1.09
C ALA A 53 -2.47 3.39 -0.62
N PRO A 54 -3.36 2.87 -1.51
CA PRO A 54 -4.46 1.99 -1.13
C PRO A 54 -4.07 0.71 -0.39
N LEU A 55 -2.83 0.22 -0.57
CA LEU A 55 -2.34 -0.98 0.09
C LEU A 55 -1.51 -0.63 1.34
N ILE A 56 -0.57 0.30 1.20
CA ILE A 56 0.39 0.67 2.25
C ILE A 56 -0.30 1.28 3.47
N ILE A 57 -1.20 2.26 3.26
CA ILE A 57 -1.82 3.01 4.35
C ILE A 57 -2.63 2.08 5.27
N PRO A 58 -3.61 1.30 4.78
CA PRO A 58 -4.36 0.40 5.65
C PRO A 58 -3.51 -0.72 6.24
N ALA A 59 -2.58 -1.31 5.48
CA ALA A 59 -1.67 -2.31 6.02
C ALA A 59 -0.83 -1.76 7.18
N PHE A 60 -0.30 -0.53 7.05
CA PHE A 60 0.47 0.12 8.11
C PHE A 60 -0.40 0.46 9.33
N ARG A 61 -1.62 0.98 9.12
CA ARG A 61 -2.60 1.23 10.20
C ARG A 61 -2.85 -0.01 11.04
N LEU A 62 -3.16 -1.13 10.39
CA LEU A 62 -3.42 -2.38 11.09
C LEU A 62 -2.14 -2.98 11.68
N ALA A 63 -0.99 -2.86 11.01
CA ALA A 63 0.30 -3.25 11.57
C ALA A 63 0.61 -2.47 12.86
N ASN A 64 0.26 -1.18 12.92
CA ASN A 64 0.37 -0.38 14.14
C ASN A 64 -0.63 -0.80 15.21
N MET A 65 -1.90 -1.01 14.83
CA MET A 65 -2.95 -1.44 15.73
C MET A 65 -2.67 -2.79 16.39
N PHE A 66 -2.16 -3.76 15.62
CA PHE A 66 -1.81 -5.11 16.09
C PHE A 66 -0.36 -5.24 16.58
N ASN A 67 0.42 -4.15 16.57
CA ASN A 67 1.81 -4.10 17.02
C ASN A 67 2.78 -5.02 16.23
N PHE A 68 2.61 -5.12 14.91
CA PHE A 68 3.53 -5.79 14.00
C PHE A 68 4.74 -4.89 13.70
N SER A 69 5.71 -4.87 14.62
CA SER A 69 6.88 -3.99 14.53
C SER A 69 7.76 -4.22 13.30
N GLU A 70 7.99 -5.48 12.90
CA GLU A 70 8.77 -5.80 11.68
C GLU A 70 8.05 -5.30 10.42
N LEU A 71 6.74 -5.55 10.33
CA LEU A 71 5.95 -5.11 9.19
C LEU A 71 5.91 -3.58 9.08
N ARG A 72 5.80 -2.86 10.21
CA ARG A 72 5.90 -1.40 10.22
C ARG A 72 7.27 -0.92 9.75
N ALA A 73 8.35 -1.53 10.22
CA ALA A 73 9.71 -1.19 9.81
C ALA A 73 9.91 -1.41 8.30
N TYR A 74 9.29 -2.45 7.74
CA TYR A 74 9.28 -2.72 6.30
C TYR A 74 8.43 -1.70 5.50
N LEU A 75 7.21 -1.41 5.95
CA LEU A 75 6.27 -0.55 5.23
C LEU A 75 6.60 0.94 5.31
N LEU A 76 7.29 1.41 6.36
CA LEU A 76 7.60 2.83 6.55
C LEU A 76 8.44 3.44 5.39
N PRO A 77 9.59 2.87 4.99
CA PRO A 77 10.35 3.42 3.87
C PRO A 77 9.57 3.34 2.54
N LEU A 78 8.77 2.29 2.35
CA LEU A 78 7.91 2.14 1.17
C LEU A 78 6.82 3.22 1.11
N ALA A 79 6.25 3.58 2.27
CA ALA A 79 5.32 4.70 2.38
C ALA A 79 6.00 6.03 2.02
N GLU A 80 7.25 6.25 2.45
CA GLU A 80 7.99 7.45 2.07
C GLU A 80 8.26 7.54 0.56
N GLU A 81 8.51 6.41 -0.09
CA GLU A 81 8.80 6.35 -1.52
C GLU A 81 7.54 6.48 -2.38
N ASN A 82 6.44 5.82 -2.00
CA ASN A 82 5.29 5.60 -2.89
C ASN A 82 4.07 6.51 -2.60
N LEU A 83 4.04 7.21 -1.47
CA LEU A 83 2.94 8.15 -1.18
C LEU A 83 3.20 9.52 -1.83
N ASP A 84 2.12 10.12 -2.34
CA ASP A 84 2.14 11.52 -2.78
C ASP A 84 2.25 12.49 -1.59
N ASP A 85 2.56 13.77 -1.84
CA ASP A 85 2.75 14.75 -0.77
C ASP A 85 1.51 14.94 0.12
N VAL A 86 0.30 14.74 -0.41
CA VAL A 86 -0.94 14.88 0.35
C VAL A 86 -1.12 13.70 1.29
N ASP A 87 -1.00 12.49 0.76
CA ASP A 87 -1.08 11.26 1.53
C ASP A 87 0.07 11.18 2.55
N LYS A 88 1.28 11.67 2.22
CA LYS A 88 2.39 11.83 3.18
C LYS A 88 2.02 12.74 4.33
N ILE A 89 1.36 13.87 4.10
CA ILE A 89 0.93 14.78 5.18
C ILE A 89 -0.10 14.11 6.09
N VAL A 90 -1.09 13.41 5.51
CA VAL A 90 -2.13 12.70 6.27
C VAL A 90 -1.50 11.58 7.09
N PHE A 91 -0.70 10.73 6.46
CA PHE A 91 0.01 9.61 7.08
C PHE A 91 0.94 10.10 8.20
N ALA A 92 1.71 11.14 7.94
CA ALA A 92 2.62 11.74 8.92
C ALA A 92 1.89 12.30 10.15
N ARG A 93 0.70 12.90 9.99
CA ARG A 93 -0.09 13.36 11.13
C ARG A 93 -0.62 12.19 11.94
N GLU A 94 -1.11 11.16 11.26
CA GLU A 94 -1.71 10.00 11.89
C GLU A 94 -0.71 9.22 12.75
N PHE A 95 0.54 9.10 12.28
CA PHE A 95 1.60 8.35 12.96
C PHE A 95 2.68 9.21 13.62
N ASP A 96 2.46 10.54 13.75
CA ASP A 96 3.38 11.52 14.34
C ASP A 96 4.80 11.58 13.70
N ILE A 97 4.89 11.47 12.37
CA ILE A 97 6.15 11.50 11.59
C ILE A 97 6.44 12.94 11.14
N LYS A 98 7.16 13.69 11.96
CA LYS A 98 7.31 15.15 11.81
C LYS A 98 8.19 15.54 10.63
N GLU A 99 9.11 14.66 10.30
CA GLU A 99 10.15 14.83 9.28
C GLU A 99 9.54 14.96 7.88
N TRP A 100 8.40 14.31 7.63
CA TRP A 100 7.70 14.34 6.34
C TRP A 100 6.84 15.57 6.13
N LEU A 101 6.36 16.19 7.21
CA LEU A 101 5.40 17.29 7.12
C LEU A 101 5.98 18.49 6.37
N ALA A 102 7.17 18.97 6.74
CA ALA A 102 7.72 20.18 6.11
C ALA A 102 8.04 19.98 4.62
N PRO A 103 8.79 18.92 4.20
CA PRO A 103 9.07 18.66 2.78
C PRO A 103 7.80 18.55 1.92
N ALA A 104 6.80 17.79 2.37
CA ALA A 104 5.57 17.61 1.60
C ALA A 104 4.79 18.92 1.41
N HIS A 105 4.70 19.76 2.45
CA HIS A 105 4.06 21.07 2.29
C HIS A 105 4.84 22.01 1.37
N ILE A 106 6.18 21.96 1.41
CA ILE A 106 7.05 22.72 0.49
C ILE A 106 6.76 22.32 -0.96
N HIS A 107 6.75 21.02 -1.26
CA HIS A 107 6.44 20.52 -2.60
C HIS A 107 5.05 20.95 -3.09
N LEU A 108 4.00 20.84 -2.25
CA LEU A 108 2.66 21.33 -2.58
C LEU A 108 2.61 22.85 -2.83
N CYS A 109 3.48 23.60 -2.14
CA CYS A 109 3.63 25.03 -2.34
C CYS A 109 4.48 25.38 -3.58
N GLN A 110 5.23 24.45 -4.16
CA GLN A 110 6.06 24.65 -5.36
C GLN A 110 5.40 24.12 -6.64
N ARG A 111 4.63 23.02 -6.58
CA ARG A 111 4.01 22.37 -7.76
C ARG A 111 3.07 23.30 -8.55
N ASP A 112 3.10 23.28 -9.87
CA ASP A 112 2.25 24.19 -10.65
C ASP A 112 0.75 23.96 -10.43
N ASP A 113 0.33 22.70 -10.33
CA ASP A 113 -1.06 22.32 -10.15
C ASP A 113 -1.67 22.87 -8.87
N HIS A 114 -2.93 23.29 -8.96
CA HIS A 114 -3.74 23.70 -7.82
C HIS A 114 -4.09 22.49 -6.94
N LEU A 115 -4.54 22.75 -5.71
CA LEU A 115 -5.14 21.70 -4.89
C LEU A 115 -6.50 21.34 -5.50
N SER A 116 -6.71 20.06 -5.76
CA SER A 116 -8.02 19.52 -6.10
C SER A 116 -8.94 19.53 -4.87
N ALA A 117 -10.25 19.40 -5.10
CA ALA A 117 -11.22 19.33 -4.01
C ALA A 117 -10.98 18.11 -3.08
N GLU A 118 -10.50 16.99 -3.63
CA GLU A 118 -10.20 15.79 -2.86
C GLU A 118 -8.96 15.98 -1.97
N GLU A 119 -7.89 16.56 -2.53
CA GLU A 119 -6.70 16.88 -1.75
C GLU A 119 -7.01 17.90 -0.64
N ALA A 120 -7.83 18.90 -0.94
CA ALA A 120 -8.26 19.89 0.04
C ALA A 120 -9.05 19.26 1.21
N ARG A 121 -9.88 18.25 0.92
CA ARG A 121 -10.58 17.48 1.96
C ARG A 121 -9.61 16.71 2.85
N LYS A 122 -8.64 16.00 2.25
CA LYS A 122 -7.62 15.22 2.98
C LYS A 122 -6.71 16.10 3.84
N LEU A 123 -6.30 17.26 3.34
CA LEU A 123 -5.35 18.15 4.02
C LEU A 123 -5.95 18.93 5.20
N GLU A 124 -7.28 19.04 5.24
CA GLU A 124 -8.04 19.90 6.14
C GLU A 124 -7.78 21.41 5.94
N VAL A 125 -8.67 22.24 6.50
CA VAL A 125 -8.72 23.68 6.23
C VAL A 125 -7.42 24.41 6.54
N ASP A 126 -6.73 24.05 7.62
CA ASP A 126 -5.50 24.74 8.05
C ASP A 126 -4.38 24.61 7.01
N SER A 127 -4.17 23.40 6.48
CA SER A 127 -3.12 23.20 5.48
C SER A 127 -3.47 23.80 4.14
N VAL A 128 -4.75 23.75 3.75
CA VAL A 128 -5.22 24.42 2.54
C VAL A 128 -4.95 25.93 2.62
N LEU A 129 -5.32 26.56 3.72
CA LEU A 129 -5.06 27.99 3.94
C LEU A 129 -3.57 28.31 3.99
N MET A 130 -2.77 27.44 4.62
CA MET A 130 -1.31 27.61 4.67
C MET A 130 -0.71 27.56 3.26
N ILE A 131 -1.04 26.52 2.49
CA ILE A 131 -0.52 26.34 1.11
C ILE A 131 -0.98 27.51 0.23
N SER A 132 -2.24 27.93 0.34
CA SER A 132 -2.77 29.07 -0.42
C SER A 132 -2.03 30.37 -0.11
N ARG A 133 -1.85 30.71 1.18
CA ARG A 133 -1.10 31.91 1.61
C ARG A 133 0.35 31.89 1.14
N MET A 134 0.98 30.71 1.20
CA MET A 134 2.37 30.54 0.76
C MET A 134 2.50 30.75 -0.75
N ARG A 135 1.61 30.14 -1.53
CA ARG A 135 1.59 30.31 -2.98
C ARG A 135 1.32 31.76 -3.37
N GLU A 136 0.40 32.44 -2.70
CA GLU A 136 0.10 33.86 -2.97
C GLU A 136 1.28 34.79 -2.63
N ARG A 137 1.97 34.55 -1.52
CA ARG A 137 3.10 35.40 -1.10
C ARG A 137 4.36 35.18 -1.92
N HIS A 138 4.66 33.92 -2.27
CA HIS A 138 5.96 33.53 -2.81
C HIS A 138 5.94 33.15 -4.28
N ARG A 139 4.77 32.93 -4.90
CA ARG A 139 4.67 32.78 -6.35
C ARG A 139 4.31 34.11 -7.00
N THR A 140 5.25 34.67 -7.72
CA THR A 140 5.00 35.81 -8.59
C THR A 140 4.65 35.31 -9.98
N ARG A 141 3.46 35.67 -10.46
CA ARG A 141 3.15 35.61 -11.90
C ARG A 141 3.74 36.87 -12.51
N SER A 142 5.01 36.82 -12.89
CA SER A 142 5.65 37.94 -13.56
C SER A 142 5.22 37.98 -15.01
N SER A 143 4.74 39.14 -15.47
CA SER A 143 4.72 39.42 -16.90
C SER A 143 6.15 39.32 -17.41
N ALA A 144 6.37 38.56 -18.50
CA ALA A 144 7.68 38.51 -19.15
C ALA A 144 8.08 39.87 -19.76
N ALA A 145 7.14 40.83 -19.87
CA ALA A 145 7.41 42.18 -20.33
C ALA A 145 8.02 43.04 -19.22
N ILE A 146 9.23 43.52 -19.44
CA ILE A 146 9.96 44.45 -18.58
C ILE A 146 9.56 45.87 -18.98
N ALA A 147 9.18 46.70 -18.01
CA ALA A 147 8.84 48.10 -18.25
C ALA A 147 9.98 48.85 -18.97
N ASN A 148 9.62 49.82 -19.83
CA ASN A 148 10.54 50.63 -20.63
C ASN A 148 11.35 49.87 -21.71
N ASN A 149 10.93 48.66 -22.08
CA ASN A 149 11.48 47.93 -23.24
C ASN A 149 10.49 47.88 -24.41
N VAL A 150 11.03 47.64 -25.61
CA VAL A 150 10.24 47.53 -26.85
C VAL A 150 10.00 46.06 -27.18
N TYR A 151 8.74 45.72 -27.39
CA TYR A 151 8.33 44.37 -27.76
C TYR A 151 7.44 44.43 -29.01
N CYS A 152 7.56 43.44 -29.90
CA CYS A 152 6.68 43.37 -31.06
C CYS A 152 5.27 42.90 -30.65
N HIS A 153 4.28 43.24 -31.48
CA HIS A 153 2.86 42.97 -31.22
C HIS A 153 2.57 41.47 -31.03
N LYS A 154 3.25 40.59 -31.79
CA LYS A 154 3.14 39.11 -31.63
C LYS A 154 3.63 38.62 -30.26
N CYS A 155 4.78 39.14 -29.79
CA CYS A 155 5.37 38.73 -28.52
C CYS A 155 4.49 39.10 -27.32
N CYS A 156 3.91 40.30 -27.33
CA CYS A 156 3.03 40.75 -26.25
C CYS A 156 1.55 40.38 -26.42
N GLY A 157 1.21 39.70 -27.52
CA GLY A 157 -0.16 39.31 -27.83
C GLY A 157 -1.10 40.47 -28.13
N TRP A 158 -0.55 41.61 -28.55
CA TRP A 158 -1.32 42.73 -29.07
C TRP A 158 -1.46 42.62 -30.58
N GLN A 159 -2.59 43.09 -31.12
CA GLN A 159 -2.79 43.30 -32.54
C GLN A 159 -2.99 44.78 -32.80
N TYR A 160 -2.28 45.28 -33.81
CA TYR A 160 -2.36 46.67 -34.23
C TYR A 160 -3.40 46.84 -35.33
N TYR A 161 -4.24 47.86 -35.21
CA TYR A 161 -5.23 48.19 -36.22
C TYR A 161 -5.17 49.68 -36.60
N GLY A 162 -5.38 49.95 -37.88
CA GLY A 162 -5.48 51.30 -38.43
C GLY A 162 -6.91 51.83 -38.45
N HIS A 163 -7.08 53.11 -38.14
CA HIS A 163 -8.25 53.97 -38.34
C HIS A 163 -9.60 53.25 -38.43
N SER A 164 -10.20 53.02 -37.26
CA SER A 164 -11.61 52.63 -37.15
C SER A 164 -12.14 53.00 -35.76
N GLY A 165 -13.44 53.34 -35.69
CA GLY A 165 -14.09 53.91 -34.52
C GLY A 165 -14.42 52.88 -33.44
N TYR A 166 -13.40 52.34 -32.77
CA TYR A 166 -13.57 51.41 -31.66
C TYR A 166 -13.58 52.14 -30.31
N THR A 167 -14.47 51.70 -29.43
CA THR A 167 -14.56 52.24 -28.07
C THR A 167 -13.59 51.50 -27.16
N CYS A 168 -12.72 52.24 -26.48
CA CYS A 168 -11.80 51.70 -25.47
C CYS A 168 -12.58 51.06 -24.34
N GLN A 169 -12.34 49.77 -24.07
CA GLN A 169 -13.08 49.03 -23.03
C GLN A 169 -12.85 49.53 -21.60
N HIS A 170 -11.77 50.28 -21.35
CA HIS A 170 -11.46 50.77 -20.00
C HIS A 170 -12.10 52.14 -19.72
N CYS A 171 -11.85 53.14 -20.58
CA CYS A 171 -12.33 54.51 -20.36
C CYS A 171 -13.55 54.88 -21.22
N ASN A 172 -14.06 53.94 -22.02
CA ASN A 172 -15.23 54.09 -22.89
C ASN A 172 -15.16 55.26 -23.89
N THR A 173 -13.96 55.76 -24.19
CA THR A 173 -13.74 56.78 -25.21
C THR A 173 -13.56 56.12 -26.57
N ASN A 174 -14.01 56.79 -27.64
CA ASN A 174 -13.80 56.35 -29.02
C ASN A 174 -12.68 57.20 -29.65
N PRO A 175 -11.40 56.83 -29.45
CA PRO A 175 -10.30 57.59 -29.99
C PRO A 175 -10.29 57.50 -31.52
N VAL A 176 -10.25 58.65 -32.19
CA VAL A 176 -10.02 58.73 -33.63
C VAL A 176 -8.51 58.52 -33.85
N GLY A 177 -8.09 57.27 -34.12
CA GLY A 177 -6.68 56.95 -34.31
C GLY A 177 -6.32 55.47 -34.28
N HIS A 178 -5.04 55.20 -33.98
CA HIS A 178 -4.53 53.84 -33.82
C HIS A 178 -4.90 53.26 -32.46
N TYR A 179 -5.27 51.98 -32.44
CA TYR A 179 -5.60 51.27 -31.21
C TYR A 179 -4.98 49.86 -31.22
N LEU A 180 -4.81 49.32 -30.01
CA LEU A 180 -4.28 47.98 -29.79
C LEU A 180 -5.39 47.08 -29.26
N ARG A 181 -5.52 45.88 -29.84
CA ARG A 181 -6.41 44.84 -29.34
C ARG A 181 -5.59 43.78 -28.61
N TYR A 182 -5.92 43.52 -27.35
CA TYR A 182 -5.35 42.39 -26.64
C TYR A 182 -5.95 41.08 -27.19
N SER A 183 -5.10 40.19 -27.69
CA SER A 183 -5.50 38.91 -28.31
C SER A 183 -5.10 37.70 -27.46
N GLY A 184 -4.55 37.92 -26.26
CA GLY A 184 -4.02 36.90 -25.37
C GLY A 184 -2.56 37.19 -24.97
N PRO A 185 -1.89 36.29 -24.23
CA PRO A 185 -0.54 36.52 -23.68
C PRO A 185 0.58 36.62 -24.74
N GLY A 186 0.30 36.34 -26.01
CA GLY A 186 1.31 36.32 -27.07
C GLY A 186 2.24 35.11 -26.96
N THR A 187 3.45 35.24 -27.52
CA THR A 187 4.49 34.19 -27.44
C THR A 187 5.45 34.38 -26.26
N MET A 188 5.31 35.46 -25.48
CA MET A 188 6.08 35.62 -24.24
C MET A 188 5.42 34.78 -23.14
N GLU A 189 6.11 33.72 -22.76
CA GLU A 189 5.67 32.78 -21.75
C GLU A 189 5.60 33.45 -20.36
N VAL A 190 4.45 33.38 -19.70
CA VAL A 190 4.30 33.81 -18.30
C VAL A 190 4.96 32.75 -17.43
N LYS A 191 6.18 33.02 -16.98
CA LYS A 191 6.88 32.12 -16.04
C LYS A 191 6.44 32.43 -14.62
N THR A 192 5.92 31.41 -13.93
CA THR A 192 5.73 31.46 -12.49
C THR A 192 7.10 31.26 -11.84
N THR A 193 7.56 32.24 -11.07
CA THR A 193 8.79 32.12 -10.28
C THR A 193 8.43 32.01 -8.81
N THR A 194 9.02 31.04 -8.11
CA THR A 194 8.84 30.83 -6.67
C THR A 194 10.13 31.21 -5.94
N ASN A 195 10.02 31.98 -4.85
CA ASN A 195 11.17 32.19 -3.96
C ASN A 195 11.32 30.99 -3.00
N ASP A 196 11.94 29.92 -3.49
CA ASP A 196 12.04 28.64 -2.78
C ASP A 196 12.71 28.77 -1.40
N SER A 197 13.78 29.57 -1.29
CA SER A 197 14.48 29.78 -0.02
C SER A 197 13.61 30.39 1.08
N ALA A 198 12.80 31.40 0.74
CA ALA A 198 11.92 32.08 1.70
C ALA A 198 10.71 31.21 2.06
N LEU A 199 10.17 30.51 1.08
CA LEU A 199 9.11 29.53 1.26
C LEU A 199 9.52 28.42 2.24
N GLU A 200 10.68 27.80 2.02
CA GLU A 200 11.18 26.73 2.87
C GLU A 200 11.34 27.16 4.34
N ILE A 201 11.95 28.34 4.56
CA ILE A 201 12.15 28.90 5.91
C ILE A 201 10.79 29.11 6.60
N GLU A 202 9.83 29.68 5.89
CA GLU A 202 8.54 30.04 6.48
C GLU A 202 7.67 28.80 6.76
N VAL A 203 7.64 27.82 5.86
CA VAL A 203 6.95 26.54 6.08
C VAL A 203 7.56 25.77 7.25
N ARG A 204 8.91 25.67 7.33
CA ARG A 204 9.59 25.03 8.46
C ARG A 204 9.29 25.74 9.79
N ASN A 205 9.24 27.07 9.80
CA ASN A 205 8.90 27.85 11.00
C ASN A 205 7.46 27.62 11.45
N MET A 206 6.51 27.50 10.51
CA MET A 206 5.11 27.18 10.85
C MET A 206 4.94 25.73 11.30
N ALA A 207 5.63 24.77 10.68
CA ALA A 207 5.64 23.38 11.13
C ALA A 207 6.12 23.27 12.59
N LYS A 208 7.19 24.00 12.95
CA LYS A 208 7.69 24.09 14.34
C LYS A 208 6.66 24.67 15.31
N LYS A 209 5.95 25.74 14.92
CA LYS A 209 4.89 26.35 15.75
C LYS A 209 3.68 25.42 15.95
N LYS A 210 3.24 24.73 14.89
CA LYS A 210 2.11 23.80 14.96
C LYS A 210 2.45 22.56 15.79
N LEU A 211 3.68 22.06 15.66
CA LEU A 211 4.17 20.96 16.48
C LEU A 211 4.19 21.31 17.97
N ALA A 212 4.63 22.52 18.33
CA ALA A 212 4.61 23.01 19.71
C ALA A 212 3.17 23.14 20.28
N ALA A 213 2.20 23.45 19.43
CA ALA A 213 0.77 23.53 19.80
C ALA A 213 0.10 22.15 19.94
N LEU A 214 0.61 21.12 19.28
CA LEU A 214 0.11 19.74 19.41
C LEU A 214 0.64 19.06 20.68
N THR A 215 1.89 19.31 21.06
CA THR A 215 2.47 18.80 22.31
C THR A 215 1.80 19.31 23.59
N SER A 216 1.01 20.39 23.53
CA SER A 216 0.22 20.89 24.67
C SER A 216 -1.18 20.27 24.79
N ARG A 217 -1.63 19.52 23.77
CA ARG A 217 -2.91 18.81 23.72
C ARG A 217 -2.68 17.30 23.63
N GLY A 218 -1.93 16.75 24.58
CA GLY A 218 -1.70 15.30 24.67
C GLY A 218 -2.99 14.54 24.99
N GLY A 219 -3.60 13.95 23.98
CA GLY A 219 -4.68 12.98 24.11
C GLY A 219 -4.67 12.06 22.89
N SER A 220 -4.34 10.79 23.11
CA SER A 220 -4.37 9.73 22.09
C SER A 220 -5.73 9.70 21.41
N MET A 221 -5.78 10.14 20.15
CA MET A 221 -6.99 10.12 19.34
C MET A 221 -7.13 8.71 18.76
N MET A 222 -7.92 7.87 19.43
CA MET A 222 -8.38 6.60 18.85
C MET A 222 -9.34 6.93 17.70
N TYR A 223 -8.95 6.54 16.49
CA TYR A 223 -9.79 6.67 15.31
C TYR A 223 -11.03 5.78 15.48
N THR A 224 -12.20 6.39 15.65
CA THR A 224 -13.49 5.74 15.39
C THR A 224 -13.95 6.21 14.01
N GLY A 225 -13.84 5.34 13.01
CA GLY A 225 -14.28 5.63 11.66
C GLY A 225 -15.81 5.80 11.65
N LYS A 226 -16.29 7.04 11.57
CA LYS A 226 -17.65 7.32 11.13
C LYS A 226 -17.66 8.59 10.29
N MET A 227 -17.96 8.43 8.99
CA MET A 227 -18.33 9.54 8.10
C MET A 227 -19.67 10.13 8.58
N PRO A 228 -19.90 11.45 8.46
CA PRO A 228 -21.15 12.07 8.89
C PRO A 228 -22.25 11.83 7.84
N GLU A 229 -23.31 11.12 8.24
CA GLU A 229 -24.57 11.08 7.49
C GLU A 229 -25.39 12.35 7.79
N ASN A 230 -25.92 12.95 6.71
CA ASN A 230 -26.85 14.07 6.76
C ASN A 230 -28.14 13.67 7.48
N LYS A 231 -28.50 14.38 8.56
CA LYS A 231 -29.82 14.29 9.19
C LYS A 231 -30.88 15.04 8.37
N PRO A 232 -32.09 14.48 8.19
CA PRO A 232 -33.32 15.25 8.19
C PRO A 232 -34.10 15.05 9.50
N ASP A 233 -35.01 15.98 9.73
CA ASP A 233 -35.65 16.35 11.00
C ASP A 233 -36.45 15.27 11.76
N ASP A 234 -36.50 15.47 13.07
CA ASP A 234 -37.17 14.68 14.10
C ASP A 234 -38.70 14.60 13.91
N ASN A 235 -39.25 13.38 13.97
CA ASN A 235 -40.60 13.15 14.51
C ASN A 235 -40.67 11.73 15.12
N PRO A 236 -41.12 11.54 16.38
CA PRO A 236 -41.03 10.25 17.06
C PRO A 236 -42.34 9.46 16.87
N ALA A 237 -42.29 8.39 16.09
CA ALA A 237 -43.29 7.33 16.14
C ALA A 237 -42.55 5.99 16.25
N GLU A 238 -42.84 5.27 17.32
CA GLU A 238 -42.35 3.94 17.65
C GLU A 238 -42.43 3.02 16.42
N THR A 239 -41.33 2.41 16.02
CA THR A 239 -41.36 1.26 15.12
C THR A 239 -40.24 0.30 15.50
N SER A 240 -40.67 -0.88 15.95
CA SER A 240 -39.87 -2.06 16.24
C SER A 240 -38.85 -2.35 15.13
N VAL A 241 -37.56 -2.15 15.42
CA VAL A 241 -36.48 -2.59 14.55
C VAL A 241 -36.35 -4.09 14.72
N THR A 242 -36.78 -4.81 13.68
CA THR A 242 -36.45 -6.21 13.48
C THR A 242 -34.97 -6.26 13.13
N GLU A 243 -34.14 -6.86 13.99
CA GLU A 243 -32.72 -7.12 13.69
C GLU A 243 -32.63 -7.91 12.39
N ALA A 244 -32.18 -7.25 11.32
CA ALA A 244 -31.81 -7.92 10.09
C ALA A 244 -30.53 -8.73 10.37
N LEU A 245 -30.64 -10.06 10.35
CA LEU A 245 -29.51 -10.97 10.40
C LEU A 245 -28.58 -10.67 9.21
N GLU A 246 -27.49 -9.94 9.45
CA GLU A 246 -26.42 -9.77 8.48
C GLU A 246 -25.77 -11.13 8.23
N THR A 247 -25.91 -11.64 7.00
CA THR A 247 -25.34 -12.93 6.62
C THR A 247 -23.83 -12.81 6.50
N VAL A 248 -23.08 -13.67 7.19
CA VAL A 248 -21.62 -13.75 7.09
C VAL A 248 -21.23 -14.16 5.66
N VAL A 249 -20.40 -13.35 5.00
CA VAL A 249 -19.90 -13.58 3.64
C VAL A 249 -18.45 -14.04 3.69
N ARG A 250 -18.11 -15.10 2.95
CA ARG A 250 -16.72 -15.59 2.84
C ARG A 250 -15.92 -14.71 1.88
N HIS A 251 -14.71 -14.30 2.29
CA HIS A 251 -13.80 -13.58 1.39
C HIS A 251 -13.27 -14.53 0.30
N PRO A 252 -13.32 -14.16 -1.00
CA PRO A 252 -12.97 -15.07 -2.09
C PRO A 252 -11.51 -15.53 -2.08
N GLU A 253 -10.59 -14.68 -1.61
CA GLU A 253 -9.14 -14.96 -1.69
C GLU A 253 -8.50 -15.38 -0.37
N PHE A 254 -9.09 -15.02 0.77
CA PHE A 254 -8.47 -15.15 2.10
C PHE A 254 -9.31 -15.99 3.07
N CYS A 255 -10.35 -16.66 2.57
CA CYS A 255 -11.09 -17.68 3.30
C CYS A 255 -10.66 -19.05 2.75
N PHE A 256 -9.65 -19.66 3.37
CA PHE A 256 -9.08 -20.93 2.92
C PHE A 256 -9.85 -22.12 3.51
N ASP A 257 -10.32 -23.03 2.67
CA ASP A 257 -10.86 -24.32 3.10
C ASP A 257 -9.71 -25.32 3.36
N ASN A 258 -9.74 -26.03 4.49
CA ASN A 258 -8.72 -27.00 4.94
C ASN A 258 -7.31 -26.40 5.04
N THR A 259 -7.06 -25.73 6.17
CA THR A 259 -5.89 -24.87 6.38
C THR A 259 -4.57 -25.61 6.43
N LEU A 260 -4.54 -26.84 6.95
CA LEU A 260 -3.32 -27.63 7.18
C LEU A 260 -3.42 -29.02 6.54
N VAL A 261 -2.29 -29.50 6.03
CA VAL A 261 -2.12 -30.82 5.38
C VAL A 261 -0.97 -31.55 6.06
N ALA A 262 -1.24 -32.78 6.47
CA ALA A 262 -0.24 -33.68 7.05
C ALA A 262 0.52 -34.42 5.95
N ILE A 263 1.86 -34.35 5.99
CA ILE A 263 2.75 -35.03 5.04
C ILE A 263 3.77 -35.83 5.83
N GLN A 264 3.97 -37.10 5.46
CA GLN A 264 5.01 -37.95 5.98
C GLN A 264 6.12 -38.13 4.94
N ILE A 265 7.36 -37.84 5.34
CA ILE A 265 8.56 -38.12 4.57
C ILE A 265 9.52 -38.89 5.47
N GLU A 266 9.98 -40.05 5.00
CA GLU A 266 10.73 -41.00 5.83
C GLU A 266 9.92 -41.33 7.11
N ASN A 267 10.49 -41.07 8.28
CA ASN A 267 9.86 -41.21 9.60
C ASN A 267 9.45 -39.86 10.22
N THR A 268 9.42 -38.78 9.43
CA THR A 268 9.15 -37.42 9.89
C THR A 268 7.80 -36.93 9.39
N LEU A 269 6.96 -36.42 10.30
CA LEU A 269 5.68 -35.79 9.99
C LEU A 269 5.82 -34.27 9.91
N PHE A 270 5.26 -33.70 8.85
CA PHE A 270 5.14 -32.28 8.61
C PHE A 270 3.66 -31.90 8.58
N ASN A 271 3.33 -30.75 9.15
CA ASN A 271 1.98 -30.20 9.08
C ASN A 271 2.05 -28.79 8.49
N VAL A 272 1.57 -28.61 7.27
CA VAL A 272 1.86 -27.43 6.45
C VAL A 272 0.59 -26.85 5.84
N HIS A 273 0.59 -25.54 5.60
CA HIS A 273 -0.55 -24.87 5.00
C HIS A 273 -0.80 -25.31 3.56
N LYS A 274 -2.02 -25.78 3.28
CA LYS A 274 -2.46 -26.21 1.94
C LYS A 274 -2.22 -25.12 0.87
N TYR A 275 -2.40 -23.86 1.26
CA TYR A 275 -2.14 -22.69 0.42
C TYR A 275 -0.72 -22.68 -0.17
N GLN A 276 0.30 -23.05 0.61
CA GLN A 276 1.69 -23.04 0.12
C GLN A 276 1.95 -24.18 -0.87
N LEU A 277 1.36 -25.35 -0.62
CA LEU A 277 1.50 -26.51 -1.50
C LEU A 277 0.77 -26.32 -2.83
N THR A 278 -0.36 -25.62 -2.83
CA THR A 278 -1.17 -25.39 -4.04
C THR A 278 -0.43 -24.57 -5.11
N LYS A 279 0.69 -23.91 -4.75
CA LYS A 279 1.60 -23.24 -5.69
C LYS A 279 2.41 -24.21 -6.56
N SER A 280 2.43 -25.50 -6.21
CA SER A 280 2.98 -26.57 -7.03
C SER A 280 1.89 -27.14 -7.94
N GLU A 281 2.23 -27.37 -9.20
CA GLU A 281 1.32 -28.00 -10.15
C GLU A 281 0.95 -29.43 -9.70
N VAL A 282 1.93 -30.20 -9.21
CA VAL A 282 1.73 -31.57 -8.70
C VAL A 282 0.76 -31.61 -7.52
N PHE A 283 0.98 -30.79 -6.49
CA PHE A 283 0.10 -30.73 -5.33
C PHE A 283 -1.28 -30.15 -5.68
N SER A 284 -1.34 -29.12 -6.54
CA SER A 284 -2.60 -28.54 -7.02
C SER A 284 -3.47 -29.58 -7.71
N ASP A 285 -2.89 -30.40 -8.57
CA ASP A 285 -3.63 -31.44 -9.31
C ASP A 285 -3.99 -32.62 -8.40
N MET A 286 -3.09 -33.01 -7.50
CA MET A 286 -3.38 -34.02 -6.48
C MET A 286 -4.60 -33.64 -5.63
N PHE A 287 -4.70 -32.38 -5.17
CA PHE A 287 -5.85 -31.91 -4.39
C PHE A 287 -7.15 -31.74 -5.18
N LYS A 288 -7.09 -31.73 -6.52
CA LYS A 288 -8.29 -31.71 -7.39
C LYS A 288 -8.80 -33.11 -7.71
N MET A 289 -8.02 -34.15 -7.42
CA MET A 289 -8.43 -35.51 -7.73
C MET A 289 -9.69 -35.89 -6.93
N PRO A 290 -10.64 -36.63 -7.55
CA PRO A 290 -11.85 -37.04 -6.85
C PRO A 290 -11.51 -37.87 -5.62
N LYS A 291 -12.11 -37.52 -4.48
CA LYS A 291 -11.94 -38.29 -3.25
C LYS A 291 -12.47 -39.72 -3.44
N PRO A 292 -11.79 -40.74 -2.88
CA PRO A 292 -12.29 -42.11 -2.94
C PRO A 292 -13.70 -42.19 -2.35
N LYS A 293 -14.59 -42.93 -3.02
CA LYS A 293 -15.96 -43.12 -2.55
C LYS A 293 -15.95 -44.10 -1.38
N GLY A 294 -15.96 -43.60 -0.14
CA GLY A 294 -16.03 -44.37 1.09
C GLY A 294 -15.98 -43.48 2.34
N ASP A 295 -16.22 -44.06 3.52
CA ASP A 295 -16.05 -43.40 4.84
C ASP A 295 -14.58 -43.31 5.29
N GLU A 296 -13.63 -43.64 4.40
CA GLU A 296 -12.21 -43.55 4.73
C GLU A 296 -11.76 -42.08 4.78
N PRO A 297 -11.01 -41.68 5.82
CA PRO A 297 -10.51 -40.32 5.95
C PRO A 297 -9.61 -39.95 4.77
N GLU A 298 -9.78 -38.72 4.29
CA GLU A 298 -9.02 -38.19 3.16
C GLU A 298 -7.52 -38.14 3.49
N GLU A 299 -6.70 -38.57 2.53
CA GLU A 299 -5.25 -38.55 2.69
C GLU A 299 -4.75 -37.10 2.93
N GLY A 300 -3.95 -36.92 3.97
CA GLY A 300 -3.43 -35.63 4.43
C GLY A 300 -4.38 -34.82 5.31
N SER A 301 -5.60 -35.31 5.59
CA SER A 301 -6.59 -34.57 6.39
C SER A 301 -6.27 -34.49 7.88
N SER A 302 -5.39 -35.37 8.36
CA SER A 302 -5.03 -35.50 9.78
C SER A 302 -3.63 -36.07 9.95
N LEU A 303 -3.06 -35.94 11.14
CA LEU A 303 -1.72 -36.48 11.43
C LEU A 303 -1.70 -38.02 11.42
N GLU A 304 -2.86 -38.64 11.63
CA GLU A 304 -3.08 -40.09 11.62
C GLU A 304 -3.22 -40.65 10.20
N HIS A 305 -3.58 -39.80 9.25
CA HIS A 305 -3.72 -40.14 7.83
C HIS A 305 -2.90 -39.17 6.96
N PRO A 306 -1.55 -39.16 7.07
CA PRO A 306 -0.72 -38.25 6.30
C PRO A 306 -0.59 -38.68 4.84
N ILE A 307 -0.25 -37.74 3.96
CA ILE A 307 0.23 -38.06 2.61
C ILE A 307 1.65 -38.60 2.73
N VAL A 308 1.88 -39.85 2.34
CA VAL A 308 3.21 -40.48 2.42
C VAL A 308 3.97 -40.24 1.11
N ILE A 309 5.10 -39.55 1.18
CA ILE A 309 5.96 -39.30 0.01
C ILE A 309 7.26 -40.08 0.18
N GLU A 310 7.47 -41.06 -0.70
CA GLU A 310 8.66 -41.90 -0.72
C GLU A 310 9.76 -41.33 -1.63
N GLY A 311 11.03 -41.68 -1.34
CA GLY A 311 12.18 -41.32 -2.19
C GLY A 311 12.73 -39.90 -1.98
N ILE A 312 12.29 -39.20 -0.94
CA ILE A 312 12.76 -37.86 -0.57
C ILE A 312 13.35 -37.89 0.84
N VAL A 313 14.38 -37.08 1.08
CA VAL A 313 14.99 -36.90 2.42
C VAL A 313 14.23 -35.80 3.19
N ALA A 314 13.92 -36.03 4.46
CA ALA A 314 13.16 -35.08 5.28
C ALA A 314 13.87 -33.71 5.43
N SER A 315 15.20 -33.68 5.45
CA SER A 315 15.98 -32.44 5.48
C SER A 315 15.81 -31.59 4.23
N ASP A 316 15.66 -32.22 3.06
CA ASP A 316 15.45 -31.51 1.79
C ASP A 316 14.07 -30.86 1.79
N PHE A 317 13.06 -31.57 2.29
CA PHE A 317 11.71 -31.01 2.42
C PHE A 317 11.65 -29.87 3.43
N ALA A 318 12.36 -29.99 4.55
CA ALA A 318 12.50 -28.88 5.50
C ALA A 318 13.17 -27.65 4.85
N ALA A 319 14.18 -27.84 3.99
CA ALA A 319 14.82 -26.76 3.24
C ALA A 319 13.85 -26.11 2.24
N LEU A 320 13.07 -26.91 1.50
CA LEU A 320 12.00 -26.41 0.63
C LEU A 320 11.01 -25.54 1.41
N LEU A 321 10.52 -26.03 2.55
CA LEU A 321 9.56 -25.29 3.38
C LEU A 321 10.14 -23.99 3.93
N LYS A 322 11.41 -23.97 4.34
CA LYS A 322 12.07 -22.74 4.79
C LYS A 322 12.06 -21.66 3.71
N VAL A 323 12.26 -22.02 2.45
CA VAL A 323 12.18 -21.06 1.33
C VAL A 323 10.72 -20.71 1.00
N LEU A 324 9.80 -21.68 1.02
CA LEU A 324 8.37 -21.44 0.73
C LEU A 324 7.68 -20.52 1.76
N TYR A 325 8.09 -20.58 3.02
CA TYR A 325 7.54 -19.75 4.10
C TYR A 325 8.32 -18.46 4.36
N ALA A 326 9.36 -18.19 3.56
CA ALA A 326 10.11 -16.95 3.68
C ALA A 326 9.20 -15.74 3.36
N SER A 327 8.97 -14.92 4.38
CA SER A 327 8.21 -13.67 4.28
C SER A 327 9.04 -12.56 3.65
N LEU A 328 8.39 -11.66 2.90
CA LEU A 328 9.01 -10.48 2.29
C LEU A 328 9.53 -9.45 3.29
N PHE A 329 8.94 -9.37 4.48
CA PHE A 329 9.18 -8.27 5.43
C PHE A 329 9.96 -8.70 6.67
N SER A 330 10.33 -9.99 6.78
CA SER A 330 11.15 -10.47 7.90
C SER A 330 12.59 -9.95 7.76
N SER A 331 12.98 -9.06 8.66
CA SER A 331 14.26 -8.35 8.66
C SER A 331 15.51 -9.23 8.83
N ASN A 332 15.32 -10.51 9.20
CA ASN A 332 16.38 -11.47 9.48
C ASN A 332 16.41 -12.69 8.55
N GLN A 333 15.80 -12.63 7.36
CA GLN A 333 15.94 -13.73 6.41
C GLN A 333 17.22 -13.51 5.58
N PRO A 334 18.33 -14.23 5.86
CA PRO A 334 19.41 -14.28 4.90
C PRO A 334 18.84 -14.81 3.59
N THR A 335 19.26 -14.23 2.46
CA THR A 335 19.11 -14.91 1.15
C THR A 335 19.48 -16.38 1.35
N PRO A 336 18.65 -17.33 0.89
CA PRO A 336 18.85 -18.73 1.20
C PRO A 336 20.29 -19.14 0.88
N GLU A 337 21.00 -19.63 1.89
CA GLU A 337 22.40 -20.03 1.75
C GLU A 337 22.51 -21.30 0.89
N ALA A 338 23.71 -21.62 0.41
CA ALA A 338 23.98 -22.79 -0.42
C ALA A 338 23.33 -24.11 0.10
N PRO A 339 23.33 -24.41 1.42
CA PRO A 339 22.69 -25.62 1.96
C PRO A 339 21.17 -25.67 1.81
N LEU A 340 20.51 -24.53 1.59
CA LEU A 340 19.06 -24.46 1.35
C LEU A 340 18.73 -24.44 -0.14
N ILE A 341 19.59 -23.82 -0.97
CA ILE A 341 19.33 -23.64 -2.41
C ILE A 341 19.22 -24.99 -3.13
N ILE A 342 20.22 -25.87 -3.01
CA ILE A 342 20.24 -27.13 -3.79
C ILE A 342 19.05 -28.02 -3.42
N PRO A 343 18.78 -28.31 -2.13
CA PRO A 343 17.65 -29.17 -1.76
C PRO A 343 16.29 -28.53 -2.11
N ALA A 344 16.13 -27.22 -1.90
CA ALA A 344 14.90 -26.54 -2.26
C ALA A 344 14.68 -26.56 -3.78
N PHE A 345 15.72 -26.37 -4.59
CA PHE A 345 15.63 -26.43 -6.05
C PHE A 345 15.30 -27.84 -6.54
N ARG A 346 15.92 -28.87 -5.96
CA ARG A 346 15.63 -30.29 -6.24
C ARG A 346 14.14 -30.57 -6.09
N LEU A 347 13.57 -30.22 -4.96
CA LEU A 347 12.16 -30.47 -4.68
C LEU A 347 11.22 -29.51 -5.41
N ALA A 348 11.67 -28.28 -5.67
CA ALA A 348 10.95 -27.36 -6.55
C ALA A 348 10.83 -27.93 -7.97
N ASN A 349 11.84 -28.65 -8.45
CA ASN A 349 11.77 -29.36 -9.72
C ASN A 349 10.88 -30.61 -9.65
N LEU A 350 11.06 -31.43 -8.61
CA LEU A 350 10.29 -32.66 -8.43
C LEU A 350 8.78 -32.39 -8.32
N PHE A 351 8.38 -31.40 -7.52
CA PHE A 351 6.98 -31.03 -7.32
C PHE A 351 6.50 -29.95 -8.29
N ASN A 352 7.34 -29.53 -9.24
CA ASN A 352 6.99 -28.54 -10.26
C ASN A 352 6.49 -27.19 -9.68
N PHE A 353 7.24 -26.65 -8.72
CA PHE A 353 7.08 -25.26 -8.25
C PHE A 353 7.78 -24.30 -9.22
N SER A 354 7.10 -23.94 -10.30
CA SER A 354 7.66 -23.13 -11.38
C SER A 354 8.17 -21.76 -10.93
N GLU A 355 7.42 -21.02 -10.10
CA GLU A 355 7.87 -19.71 -9.57
C GLU A 355 9.09 -19.85 -8.65
N LEU A 356 9.09 -20.87 -7.79
CA LEU A 356 10.19 -21.11 -6.85
C LEU A 356 11.49 -21.46 -7.60
N ARG A 357 11.40 -22.26 -8.66
CA ARG A 357 12.57 -22.54 -9.53
C ARG A 357 13.12 -21.27 -10.18
N ALA A 358 12.23 -20.44 -10.73
CA ALA A 358 12.63 -19.18 -11.35
C ALA A 358 13.30 -18.22 -10.35
N TYR A 359 12.86 -18.23 -9.09
CA TYR A 359 13.48 -17.47 -7.99
C TYR A 359 14.84 -18.04 -7.55
N LEU A 360 14.95 -19.36 -7.41
CA LEU A 360 16.15 -20.02 -6.89
C LEU A 360 17.29 -20.10 -7.91
N LEU A 361 17.00 -20.14 -9.23
CA LEU A 361 18.02 -20.30 -10.26
C LEU A 361 19.06 -19.15 -10.27
N PRO A 362 18.68 -17.87 -10.31
CA PRO A 362 19.66 -16.77 -10.22
C PRO A 362 20.42 -16.74 -8.88
N LEU A 363 19.78 -17.18 -7.80
CA LEU A 363 20.42 -17.30 -6.49
C LEU A 363 21.46 -18.41 -6.46
N ALA A 364 21.21 -19.53 -7.14
CA ALA A 364 22.18 -20.59 -7.30
C ALA A 364 23.44 -20.09 -8.03
N GLU A 365 23.28 -19.31 -9.10
CA GLU A 365 24.41 -18.74 -9.84
C GLU A 365 25.23 -17.74 -9.01
N LYS A 366 24.56 -16.94 -8.17
CA LYS A 366 25.20 -15.88 -7.38
C LYS A 366 25.81 -16.37 -6.07
N SER A 367 25.16 -17.30 -5.39
CA SER A 367 25.46 -17.63 -3.99
C SER A 367 26.20 -18.96 -3.81
N LEU A 368 26.18 -19.86 -4.79
CA LEU A 368 26.89 -21.14 -4.70
C LEU A 368 28.39 -20.98 -4.98
N GLY A 369 29.22 -21.70 -4.21
CA GLY A 369 30.64 -21.86 -4.52
C GLY A 369 30.86 -22.72 -5.78
N ASP A 370 32.07 -22.72 -6.31
CA ASP A 370 32.39 -23.43 -7.57
C ASP A 370 32.07 -24.94 -7.50
N VAL A 371 32.32 -25.58 -6.35
CA VAL A 371 31.99 -27.00 -6.13
C VAL A 371 30.47 -27.21 -6.16
N ASP A 372 29.71 -26.40 -5.43
CA ASP A 372 28.25 -26.49 -5.36
C ASP A 372 27.60 -26.20 -6.72
N LYS A 373 28.17 -25.29 -7.52
CA LYS A 373 27.75 -25.05 -8.90
C LYS A 373 27.95 -26.27 -9.80
N ILE A 374 29.07 -26.99 -9.65
CA ILE A 374 29.31 -28.23 -10.39
C ILE A 374 28.28 -29.30 -9.98
N VAL A 375 28.00 -29.44 -8.68
CA VAL A 375 26.98 -30.37 -8.19
C VAL A 375 25.60 -30.01 -8.74
N PHE A 376 25.22 -28.74 -8.64
CA PHE A 376 23.96 -28.22 -9.17
C PHE A 376 23.83 -28.44 -10.67
N ALA A 377 24.87 -28.13 -11.45
CA ALA A 377 24.87 -28.33 -12.90
C ALA A 377 24.86 -29.81 -13.31
N ARG A 378 25.48 -30.70 -12.53
CA ARG A 378 25.40 -32.15 -12.80
C ARG A 378 24.01 -32.72 -12.54
N GLU A 379 23.30 -32.16 -11.57
CA GLU A 379 21.99 -32.65 -11.15
C GLU A 379 20.85 -32.07 -11.99
N PHE A 380 20.97 -30.81 -12.44
CA PHE A 380 19.90 -30.08 -13.12
C PHE A 380 20.29 -29.50 -14.49
N GLY A 381 21.55 -29.57 -14.89
CA GLY A 381 22.01 -29.11 -16.20
C GLY A 381 21.64 -30.12 -17.27
N ASN A 382 20.98 -29.63 -18.33
CA ASN A 382 20.78 -30.36 -19.59
C ASN A 382 22.04 -30.28 -20.47
#